data_AF-A0A5Q4EJA4-F1
#
_entry.id   AF-A0A5Q4EJA4-F1
#
_cell.length_a   1.000
_cell.length_b   1.000
_cell.length_c   1.000
_cell.angle_alpha   90.00
_cell.angle_beta   90.00
_cell.angle_gamma   90.00
#
_symmetry.space_group_name_H-M   'P 1'
#
loop_
_entity.id
_entity.type
_entity.pdbx_description
1 polymer ?
#
loop_
_entity_poly.entity_id
_entity_poly.type
_entity_poly.pdbx_seq_one_letter_code
_entity_poly.pdbx_strand_id
1 'polypeptide(L)'
;AVTESERIMPTVLGRLRALLTKLGLEQEHFVVRMTGCPNGCARPYMAELGFVGSAPESYQVWLGGSPHQTRLARPYMERLHDNDIETTLEPLFVFFRDGRKKGESFGDFCDRVGFEALRQFATTYNPDQYTPRHTKEGRHRLSVSHDLFMTLQATADKEGRPMAQVMADALAVYLQQPGA
;
A
#
# COMPACT_ATOMS: atom_id res chain seq x y z
N ALA A 1 28.87 1.41 -17.05
CA ALA A 1 27.53 0.95 -16.62
C ALA A 1 26.58 1.13 -17.81
N VAL A 2 25.48 0.37 -17.88
CA VAL A 2 24.48 0.48 -18.97
C VAL A 2 23.56 1.69 -18.75
N THR A 3 23.30 2.02 -17.49
CA THR A 3 22.63 3.24 -17.03
C THR A 3 23.21 3.66 -15.68
N GLU A 4 22.88 4.87 -15.23
CA GLU A 4 23.27 5.38 -13.93
C GLU A 4 22.56 4.63 -12.80
N SER A 5 23.22 4.49 -11.66
CA SER A 5 22.62 3.81 -10.50
C SER A 5 22.99 4.53 -9.21
N GLU A 6 24.27 4.64 -8.88
CA GLU A 6 24.70 5.26 -7.62
C GLU A 6 24.29 6.74 -7.51
N ARG A 7 24.44 7.51 -8.60
CA ARG A 7 24.15 8.95 -8.62
C ARG A 7 22.66 9.29 -8.60
N ILE A 8 21.83 8.43 -9.19
CA ILE A 8 20.38 8.66 -9.32
C ILE A 8 19.58 8.03 -8.18
N MET A 9 20.13 7.01 -7.50
CA MET A 9 19.46 6.30 -6.43
C MET A 9 18.92 7.21 -5.30
N PRO A 10 19.64 8.25 -4.83
CA PRO A 10 19.08 9.18 -3.83
C PRO A 10 17.80 9.86 -4.31
N THR A 11 17.75 10.27 -5.58
CA THR A 11 16.58 10.91 -6.20
C THR A 11 15.42 9.93 -6.34
N VAL A 12 15.69 8.72 -6.84
CA VAL A 12 14.69 7.65 -6.99
C VAL A 12 14.12 7.26 -5.62
N LEU A 13 14.96 7.10 -4.60
CA LEU A 13 14.51 6.87 -3.22
C LEU A 13 13.65 8.00 -2.69
N GLY A 14 13.97 9.26 -3.00
CA GLY A 14 13.15 10.41 -2.62
C GLY A 14 11.75 10.35 -3.23
N ARG A 15 11.67 10.06 -4.53
CA ARG A 15 10.42 9.89 -5.28
C ARG A 15 9.58 8.72 -4.74
N LEU A 16 10.22 7.58 -4.49
CA LEU A 16 9.58 6.41 -3.87
C LEU A 16 9.02 6.73 -2.48
N ARG A 17 9.79 7.42 -1.63
CA ARG A 17 9.32 7.83 -0.30
C ARG A 17 8.10 8.75 -0.40
N ALA A 18 8.14 9.74 -1.29
CA ALA A 18 7.00 10.63 -1.51
C ALA A 18 5.75 9.86 -1.94
N LEU A 19 5.90 8.87 -2.83
CA LEU A 19 4.81 7.98 -3.24
C LEU A 19 4.29 7.13 -2.07
N LEU A 20 5.17 6.51 -1.28
CA LEU A 20 4.76 5.73 -0.12
C LEU A 20 4.00 6.58 0.91
N THR A 21 4.46 7.82 1.16
CA THR A 21 3.77 8.77 2.04
C THR A 21 2.39 9.17 1.47
N LYS A 22 2.29 9.46 0.16
CA LYS A 22 1.00 9.72 -0.51
C LYS A 22 0.00 8.59 -0.29
N LEU A 23 0.47 7.35 -0.22
CA LEU A 23 -0.35 6.15 -0.07
C LEU A 23 -0.60 5.73 1.39
N GLY A 24 -0.01 6.40 2.38
CA GLY A 24 -0.12 6.03 3.80
C GLY A 24 0.71 4.80 4.18
N LEU A 25 1.83 4.58 3.50
CA LEU A 25 2.77 3.46 3.69
C LEU A 25 4.12 3.93 4.25
N GLU A 26 4.21 5.13 4.84
CA GLU A 26 5.46 5.72 5.32
C GLU A 26 6.13 4.95 6.47
N GLN A 27 5.35 4.16 7.22
CA GLN A 27 5.85 3.31 8.31
C GLN A 27 6.35 1.95 7.81
N GLU A 28 6.16 1.64 6.53
CA GLU A 28 6.57 0.36 5.95
C GLU A 28 8.01 0.42 5.47
N HIS A 29 8.73 -0.67 5.70
CA HIS A 29 10.12 -0.81 5.27
C HIS A 29 10.19 -1.67 4.02
N PHE A 30 10.73 -1.08 2.94
CA PHE A 30 10.95 -1.76 1.67
C PHE A 30 12.46 -1.94 1.45
N VAL A 31 12.89 -3.17 1.18
CA VAL A 31 14.26 -3.42 0.72
C VAL A 31 14.36 -3.10 -0.77
N VAL A 32 14.78 -1.87 -1.07
CA VAL A 32 15.00 -1.38 -2.44
C VAL A 32 16.48 -1.44 -2.80
N ARG A 33 16.82 -1.98 -3.97
CA ARG A 33 18.20 -2.04 -4.46
C ARG A 33 18.26 -1.68 -5.95
N MET A 34 19.33 -1.02 -6.35
CA MET A 34 19.51 -0.54 -7.72
C MET A 34 20.91 -0.87 -8.21
N THR A 35 21.02 -1.27 -9.48
CA THR A 35 22.30 -1.52 -10.16
C THR A 35 22.23 -1.00 -11.60
N GLY A 36 23.34 -0.48 -12.11
CA GLY A 36 23.40 0.10 -13.46
C GLY A 36 23.64 -0.92 -14.58
N CYS A 37 23.75 -2.22 -14.28
CA CYS A 37 23.95 -3.29 -15.25
C CYS A 37 23.56 -4.66 -14.63
N PRO A 38 23.33 -5.71 -15.44
CA PRO A 38 22.84 -7.00 -14.96
C PRO A 38 23.83 -7.81 -14.09
N ASN A 39 25.07 -7.34 -13.92
CA ASN A 39 26.07 -8.01 -13.09
C ASN A 39 25.66 -8.07 -11.59
N GLY A 40 24.74 -7.20 -11.15
CA GLY A 40 24.12 -7.35 -9.85
C GLY A 40 24.99 -7.03 -8.63
N CYS A 41 25.96 -6.10 -8.75
CA CYS A 41 26.90 -5.74 -7.66
C CYS A 41 26.21 -5.35 -6.34
N ALA A 42 25.07 -4.65 -6.42
CA ALA A 42 24.29 -4.27 -5.24
C ALA A 42 23.32 -5.37 -4.77
N ARG A 43 23.40 -6.58 -5.32
CA ARG A 43 22.50 -7.72 -5.07
C ARG A 43 21.01 -7.38 -5.27
N PRO A 44 20.61 -6.85 -6.45
CA PRO A 44 19.24 -6.42 -6.74
C PRO A 44 18.26 -7.59 -6.80
N TYR A 45 18.73 -8.78 -7.19
CA TYR A 45 17.92 -10.00 -7.29
C TYR A 45 17.48 -10.59 -5.94
N MET A 46 17.89 -10.00 -4.82
CA MET A 46 17.43 -10.37 -3.47
C MET A 46 16.56 -9.28 -2.83
N ALA A 47 16.30 -8.19 -3.55
CA ALA A 47 15.50 -7.07 -3.06
C ALA A 47 14.01 -7.38 -3.16
N GLU A 48 13.21 -6.75 -2.31
CA GLU A 48 11.75 -6.75 -2.49
C GLU A 48 11.38 -5.95 -3.75
N LEU A 49 12.10 -4.86 -3.99
CA LEU A 49 12.03 -4.04 -5.21
C LEU A 49 13.45 -3.79 -5.75
N GLY A 50 13.77 -4.44 -6.87
CA GLY A 50 15.06 -4.36 -7.53
C GLY A 50 14.98 -3.59 -8.84
N PHE A 51 15.94 -2.70 -9.08
CA PHE A 51 16.14 -2.02 -10.36
C PHE A 51 17.48 -2.46 -10.96
N VAL A 52 17.43 -2.96 -12.20
CA VAL A 52 18.61 -3.45 -12.92
C VAL A 52 18.71 -2.74 -14.26
N GLY A 53 19.78 -2.00 -14.48
CA GLY A 53 19.98 -1.22 -15.70
C GLY A 53 19.89 -2.06 -16.97
N SER A 54 18.97 -1.71 -17.87
CA SER A 54 18.75 -2.41 -19.14
C SER A 54 19.06 -1.56 -20.37
N ALA A 55 18.88 -0.24 -20.30
CA ALA A 55 19.22 0.73 -21.34
C ALA A 55 19.42 2.12 -20.70
N PRO A 56 19.93 3.14 -21.42
CA PRO A 56 20.00 4.51 -20.91
C PRO A 56 18.66 4.94 -20.32
N GLU A 57 18.70 5.48 -19.09
CA GLU A 57 17.52 5.97 -18.35
C GLU A 57 16.41 4.93 -18.13
N SER A 58 16.73 3.64 -18.32
CA SER A 58 15.75 2.54 -18.23
C SER A 58 16.27 1.39 -17.37
N TYR A 59 15.34 0.79 -16.63
CA TYR A 59 15.61 -0.31 -15.70
C TYR A 59 14.66 -1.49 -15.94
N GLN A 60 15.19 -2.69 -15.79
CA GLN A 60 14.40 -3.87 -15.53
C GLN A 60 13.99 -3.88 -14.05
N VAL A 61 12.71 -4.12 -13.79
CA VAL A 61 12.14 -4.20 -12.44
C VAL A 61 12.04 -5.65 -12.00
N TRP A 62 12.54 -5.92 -10.81
CA TRP A 62 12.53 -7.23 -10.16
C TRP A 62 11.74 -7.14 -8.86
N LEU A 63 10.82 -8.09 -8.63
CA LEU A 63 9.94 -8.11 -7.46
C LEU A 63 9.97 -9.47 -6.75
N GLY A 64 9.59 -9.47 -5.47
CA GLY A 64 9.31 -10.70 -4.73
C GLY A 64 10.49 -11.31 -3.99
N GLY A 65 11.64 -10.62 -3.87
CA GLY A 65 12.65 -11.00 -2.87
C GLY A 65 12.09 -10.89 -1.45
N SER A 66 12.74 -11.49 -0.45
CA SER A 66 12.29 -11.39 0.94
C SER A 66 13.07 -10.33 1.74
N PRO A 67 12.47 -9.71 2.78
CA PRO A 67 13.18 -8.78 3.67
C PRO A 67 14.40 -9.38 4.37
N HIS A 68 14.44 -10.71 4.49
CA HIS A 68 15.55 -11.47 5.06
C HIS A 68 16.50 -12.05 3.99
N GLN A 69 16.31 -11.72 2.72
CA GLN A 69 17.15 -12.17 1.60
C GLN A 69 17.26 -13.70 1.47
N THR A 70 16.18 -14.41 1.81
CA THR A 70 16.07 -15.87 1.69
C THR A 70 15.43 -16.32 0.37
N ARG A 71 14.81 -15.41 -0.38
CA ARG A 71 14.15 -15.66 -1.67
C ARG A 71 14.69 -14.75 -2.77
N LEU A 72 14.85 -15.31 -3.96
CA LEU A 72 15.22 -14.55 -5.16
C LEU A 72 14.00 -13.83 -5.73
N ALA A 73 14.20 -12.57 -6.11
CA ALA A 73 13.25 -11.80 -6.89
C ALA A 73 13.13 -12.37 -8.31
N ARG A 74 11.99 -12.10 -8.95
CA ARG A 74 11.69 -12.51 -10.32
C ARG A 74 11.50 -11.26 -11.20
N PRO A 75 11.81 -11.34 -12.51
CA PRO A 75 11.65 -10.19 -13.41
C PRO A 75 10.16 -9.88 -13.58
N TYR A 76 9.77 -8.65 -13.23
CA TYR A 76 8.40 -8.17 -13.33
C TYR A 76 8.19 -7.32 -14.59
N MET A 77 9.14 -6.45 -14.94
CA MET A 77 9.05 -5.61 -16.12
C MET A 77 10.43 -5.46 -16.75
N GLU A 78 10.54 -5.64 -18.05
CA GLU A 78 11.83 -5.65 -18.76
C GLU A 78 12.44 -4.26 -18.92
N ARG A 79 11.58 -3.27 -19.15
CA ARG A 79 12.00 -1.90 -19.41
C ARG A 79 11.02 -0.91 -18.80
N LEU A 80 11.52 -0.17 -17.82
CA LEU A 80 10.84 0.92 -17.14
C LEU A 80 11.71 2.17 -17.25
N HIS A 81 11.19 3.24 -17.84
CA HIS A 81 11.89 4.51 -17.91
C HIS A 81 11.89 5.19 -16.54
N ASP A 82 12.95 5.96 -16.21
CA ASP A 82 13.07 6.64 -14.93
C ASP A 82 11.87 7.55 -14.62
N ASN A 83 11.34 8.24 -15.63
CA ASN A 83 10.16 9.12 -15.51
C ASN A 83 8.86 8.39 -15.17
N ASP A 84 8.78 7.08 -15.40
CA ASP A 84 7.55 6.29 -15.24
C ASP A 84 7.56 5.44 -13.96
N ILE A 85 8.56 5.62 -13.09
CA ILE A 85 8.73 4.81 -11.89
C ILE A 85 7.50 4.91 -10.97
N GLU A 86 7.03 6.11 -10.66
CA GLU A 86 5.91 6.31 -9.74
C GLU A 86 4.61 5.81 -10.35
N THR A 87 4.35 6.13 -11.61
CA THR A 87 3.12 5.71 -12.32
C THR A 87 3.02 4.19 -12.42
N THR A 88 4.16 3.52 -12.59
CA THR A 88 4.21 2.05 -12.66
C THR A 88 4.10 1.38 -11.28
N LEU A 89 4.66 1.98 -10.23
CA LEU A 89 4.71 1.38 -8.90
C LEU A 89 3.50 1.72 -8.02
N GLU A 90 2.85 2.87 -8.24
CA GLU A 90 1.64 3.30 -7.53
C GLU A 90 0.57 2.20 -7.46
N PRO A 91 0.12 1.57 -8.57
CA PRO A 91 -0.85 0.48 -8.50
C PRO A 91 -0.37 -0.70 -7.66
N LEU A 92 0.92 -1.03 -7.69
CA LEU A 92 1.47 -2.16 -6.94
C LEU A 92 1.44 -1.90 -5.43
N PHE A 93 1.80 -0.67 -5.03
CA PHE A 93 1.77 -0.25 -3.63
C PHE A 93 0.34 -0.10 -3.11
N VAL A 94 -0.59 0.37 -3.94
CA VAL A 94 -2.02 0.38 -3.60
C VAL A 94 -2.54 -1.04 -3.39
N PHE A 95 -2.21 -1.96 -4.29
CA PHE A 95 -2.62 -3.36 -4.15
C PHE A 95 -2.04 -4.01 -2.90
N PHE A 96 -0.77 -3.71 -2.58
CA PHE A 96 -0.14 -4.12 -1.34
C PHE A 96 -0.87 -3.55 -0.12
N ARG A 97 -1.10 -2.23 -0.07
CA ARG A 97 -1.78 -1.57 1.06
C ARG A 97 -3.12 -2.22 1.39
N ASP A 98 -3.92 -2.49 0.36
CA ASP A 98 -5.30 -2.97 0.51
C ASP A 98 -5.40 -4.50 0.66
N GLY A 99 -4.42 -5.24 0.12
CA GLY A 99 -4.43 -6.71 0.04
C GLY A 99 -3.44 -7.44 0.95
N ARG A 100 -2.61 -6.71 1.71
CA ARG A 100 -1.61 -7.31 2.61
C ARG A 100 -2.22 -7.90 3.88
N LYS A 101 -1.58 -8.95 4.38
CA LYS A 101 -1.84 -9.50 5.71
C LYS A 101 -1.12 -8.66 6.78
N LYS A 102 -1.56 -8.80 8.04
CA LYS A 102 -0.93 -8.08 9.16
C LYS A 102 0.53 -8.51 9.30
N GLY A 103 1.46 -7.54 9.22
CA GLY A 103 2.91 -7.78 9.32
C GLY A 103 3.54 -8.39 8.07
N GLU A 104 2.81 -8.42 6.95
CA GLU A 104 3.34 -8.93 5.68
C GLU A 104 4.17 -7.85 4.98
N SER A 105 5.35 -8.26 4.51
CA SER A 105 6.25 -7.41 3.72
C SER A 105 5.80 -7.30 2.26
N PHE A 106 6.31 -6.31 1.54
CA PHE A 106 5.96 -6.13 0.13
C PHE A 106 6.43 -7.30 -0.73
N GLY A 107 7.64 -7.80 -0.47
CA GLY A 107 8.20 -8.94 -1.16
C GLY A 107 7.41 -10.23 -0.93
N ASP A 108 7.00 -10.51 0.30
CA ASP A 108 6.15 -11.66 0.63
C ASP A 108 4.76 -11.53 0.02
N PHE A 109 4.21 -10.32 0.02
CA PHE A 109 2.95 -10.03 -0.66
C PHE A 109 3.04 -10.35 -2.15
N CYS A 110 4.04 -9.82 -2.87
CA CYS A 110 4.23 -10.06 -4.30
C CYS A 110 4.38 -11.55 -4.62
N ASP A 111 5.08 -12.31 -3.78
CA ASP A 111 5.24 -13.75 -3.95
C ASP A 111 3.93 -14.52 -3.74
N ARG A 112 3.15 -14.14 -2.72
CA ARG A 112 1.86 -14.76 -2.39
C ARG A 112 0.78 -14.50 -3.44
N VAL A 113 0.63 -13.25 -3.90
CA VAL A 113 -0.42 -12.91 -4.88
C VAL A 113 -0.05 -13.32 -6.29
N GLY A 114 1.26 -13.41 -6.59
CA GLY A 114 1.77 -13.71 -7.91
C GLY A 114 1.70 -12.53 -8.88
N PHE A 115 2.52 -12.62 -9.93
CA PHE A 115 2.70 -11.53 -10.88
C PHE A 115 1.50 -11.32 -11.80
N GLU A 116 0.73 -12.36 -12.06
CA GLU A 116 -0.49 -12.25 -12.87
C GLU A 116 -1.52 -11.33 -12.20
N ALA A 117 -1.78 -11.54 -10.90
CA ALA A 117 -2.68 -10.69 -10.13
C ALA A 117 -2.18 -9.24 -10.03
N LEU A 118 -0.86 -9.03 -9.84
CA LEU A 118 -0.25 -7.70 -9.85
C LEU A 118 -0.48 -6.97 -11.18
N ARG A 119 -0.28 -7.66 -12.31
CA ARG A 119 -0.49 -7.07 -13.64
C ARG A 119 -1.97 -6.75 -13.88
N GLN A 120 -2.87 -7.69 -13.55
CA GLN A 120 -4.32 -7.48 -13.71
C GLN A 120 -4.82 -6.28 -12.90
N PHE A 121 -4.33 -6.13 -11.66
CA PHE A 121 -4.66 -4.98 -10.85
C PHE A 121 -4.09 -3.69 -11.45
N ALA A 122 -2.82 -3.70 -11.86
CA ALA A 122 -2.18 -2.53 -12.46
C ALA A 122 -2.88 -2.05 -13.75
N THR A 123 -3.42 -2.96 -14.56
CA THR A 123 -4.20 -2.60 -15.77
C THR A 123 -5.57 -2.00 -15.43
N THR A 124 -6.18 -2.42 -14.31
CA THR A 124 -7.52 -1.97 -13.91
C THR A 124 -7.46 -0.70 -13.04
N TYR A 125 -6.31 -0.40 -12.46
CA TYR A 125 -6.12 0.71 -11.54
C TYR A 125 -6.21 2.05 -12.26
N ASN A 126 -7.12 2.91 -11.80
CA ASN A 126 -7.23 4.30 -12.20
C ASN A 126 -7.15 5.19 -10.96
N PRO A 127 -6.12 6.04 -10.79
CA PRO A 127 -5.94 6.85 -9.59
C PRO A 127 -7.12 7.78 -9.29
N ASP A 128 -7.81 8.31 -10.32
CA ASP A 128 -8.92 9.26 -10.13
C ASP A 128 -10.23 8.60 -9.69
N GLN A 129 -10.38 7.29 -9.95
CA GLN A 129 -11.61 6.53 -9.68
C GLN A 129 -11.42 5.51 -8.55
N TYR A 130 -10.19 5.36 -8.03
CA TYR A 130 -9.87 4.34 -7.05
C TYR A 130 -10.31 4.74 -5.65
N THR A 131 -11.24 3.97 -5.08
CA THR A 131 -11.60 4.05 -3.66
C THR A 131 -10.90 2.94 -2.88
N PRO A 132 -10.16 3.26 -1.79
CA PRO A 132 -9.51 2.25 -0.98
C PRO A 132 -10.53 1.26 -0.42
N ARG A 133 -10.24 -0.04 -0.54
CA ARG A 133 -11.12 -1.12 -0.08
C ARG A 133 -11.20 -1.17 1.44
N HIS A 134 -10.14 -0.72 2.11
CA HIS A 134 -10.02 -0.65 3.56
C HIS A 134 -9.20 0.56 3.99
N THR A 135 -9.81 1.74 4.06
CA THR A 135 -9.21 2.81 4.85
C THR A 135 -9.23 2.40 6.32
N LYS A 136 -8.04 2.36 6.95
CA LYS A 136 -7.95 2.37 8.43
C LYS A 136 -8.67 3.62 8.98
N GLU A 137 -8.74 4.69 8.19
CA GLU A 137 -9.59 5.86 8.35
C GLU A 137 -11.02 5.59 7.88
N GLY A 138 -11.84 5.00 8.73
CA GLY A 138 -13.24 4.77 8.36
C GLY A 138 -14.12 4.19 9.45
N ARG A 139 -13.55 3.61 10.51
CA ARG A 139 -14.31 3.36 11.74
C ARG A 139 -14.17 4.55 12.66
N HIS A 140 -15.08 5.50 12.53
CA HIS A 140 -15.26 6.55 13.52
C HIS A 140 -15.85 5.86 14.76
N ARG A 141 -14.98 5.52 15.73
CA ARG A 141 -15.39 4.83 16.96
C ARG A 141 -15.70 5.90 18.00
N LEU A 142 -16.97 6.01 18.37
CA LEU A 142 -17.40 6.84 19.47
C LEU A 142 -17.42 5.97 20.73
N SER A 143 -16.57 6.30 21.69
CA SER A 143 -16.62 5.70 23.02
C SER A 143 -17.74 6.35 23.82
N VAL A 144 -18.58 5.54 24.45
CA VAL A 144 -19.64 5.99 25.35
C VAL A 144 -19.36 5.49 26.77
N SER A 145 -19.93 6.14 27.78
CA SER A 145 -19.83 5.65 29.16
C SER A 145 -20.51 4.29 29.31
N HIS A 146 -20.13 3.54 30.35
CA HIS A 146 -20.70 2.22 30.62
C HIS A 146 -22.22 2.29 30.80
N ASP A 147 -22.72 3.29 31.52
CA ASP A 147 -24.16 3.45 31.77
C ASP A 147 -24.94 3.77 30.48
N LEU A 148 -24.35 4.60 29.60
CA LEU A 148 -24.95 4.91 28.30
C LEU A 148 -24.94 3.69 27.39
N PHE A 149 -23.88 2.89 27.42
CA PHE A 149 -23.79 1.62 26.69
C PHE A 149 -24.91 0.66 27.11
N MET A 150 -25.12 0.47 28.42
CA MET A 150 -26.17 -0.41 28.93
C MET A 150 -27.56 0.08 28.51
N THR A 151 -27.77 1.40 28.51
CA THR A 151 -29.05 2.01 28.09
C THR A 151 -29.30 1.82 26.60
N LEU A 152 -28.28 2.04 25.77
CA LEU A 152 -28.35 1.81 24.32
C LEU A 152 -28.58 0.34 24.00
N GLN A 153 -27.93 -0.57 24.72
CA GLN A 153 -28.11 -2.01 24.56
C GLN A 153 -29.54 -2.44 24.89
N ALA A 154 -30.08 -2.03 26.04
CA ALA A 154 -31.45 -2.35 26.42
C ALA A 154 -32.49 -1.79 25.43
N THR A 155 -32.23 -0.60 24.87
CA THR A 155 -33.11 0.03 23.86
C THR A 155 -33.03 -0.71 22.53
N ALA A 156 -31.82 -1.07 22.09
CA ALA A 156 -31.59 -1.85 20.88
C ALA A 156 -32.26 -3.24 20.95
N ASP A 157 -32.18 -3.91 22.09
CA ASP A 157 -32.82 -5.21 22.33
C ASP A 157 -34.35 -5.10 22.33
N LYS A 158 -34.90 -4.03 22.91
CA LYS A 158 -36.35 -3.76 22.93
C LYS A 158 -36.90 -3.47 21.53
N GLU A 159 -36.14 -2.75 20.71
CA GLU A 159 -36.54 -2.37 19.34
C GLU A 159 -36.15 -3.41 18.28
N GLY A 160 -35.33 -4.41 18.63
CA GLY A 160 -34.82 -5.42 17.69
C GLY A 160 -33.90 -4.83 16.61
N ARG A 161 -33.27 -3.68 16.88
CA ARG A 161 -32.42 -2.95 15.92
C ARG A 161 -30.95 -3.01 16.33
N PRO A 162 -30.00 -2.92 15.39
CA PRO A 162 -28.60 -2.81 15.73
C PRO A 162 -28.33 -1.56 16.59
N MET A 163 -27.57 -1.71 17.68
CA MET A 163 -27.24 -0.63 18.61
C MET A 163 -26.61 0.60 17.92
N ALA A 164 -25.84 0.38 16.85
CA ALA A 164 -25.26 1.46 16.04
C ALA A 164 -26.32 2.35 15.37
N GLN A 165 -27.46 1.78 14.98
CA GLN A 165 -28.54 2.50 14.32
C GLN A 165 -29.34 3.34 15.32
N VAL A 166 -29.64 2.78 16.51
CA VAL A 166 -30.28 3.51 17.61
C VAL A 166 -29.44 4.70 18.04
N MET A 167 -28.12 4.50 18.15
CA MET A 167 -27.18 5.55 18.53
C MET A 167 -27.06 6.65 17.46
N ALA A 168 -27.04 6.28 16.17
CA ALA A 168 -27.02 7.25 15.07
C ALA A 168 -28.29 8.11 15.04
N ASP A 169 -29.47 7.51 15.21
CA ASP A 169 -30.74 8.24 15.23
C ASP A 169 -30.80 9.21 16.43
N ALA A 170 -30.39 8.75 17.61
CA ALA A 170 -30.35 9.57 18.82
C ALA A 170 -29.39 10.77 18.69
N LEU A 171 -28.20 10.54 18.13
CA LEU A 171 -27.24 11.61 17.85
C LEU A 171 -27.75 12.60 16.80
N ALA A 172 -28.41 12.12 15.74
CA ALA A 172 -28.98 12.98 14.72
C ALA A 172 -30.05 13.92 15.30
N VAL A 173 -30.92 13.40 16.18
CA VAL A 173 -31.92 14.20 16.90
C VAL A 173 -31.26 15.21 17.83
N TYR A 174 -30.26 14.79 18.61
CA TYR A 174 -29.56 15.68 19.54
C TYR A 174 -28.81 16.81 18.83
N LEU A 175 -28.09 16.50 17.74
CA LEU A 175 -27.33 17.49 16.95
C LEU A 175 -28.22 18.45 16.14
N GLN A 176 -29.48 18.09 15.91
CA GLN A 176 -30.47 18.95 15.24
C GLN A 176 -31.19 19.91 16.21
N GLN A 177 -31.04 19.75 17.53
CA GLN A 177 -31.58 20.68 18.51
C GLN A 177 -30.62 21.87 18.68
N PRO A 178 -31.00 23.11 18.33
CA PRO A 178 -30.16 24.28 18.55
C PRO A 178 -30.23 24.68 20.03
N GLY A 179 -29.29 24.19 20.82
CA GLY A 179 -29.05 24.67 22.18
C GLY A 179 -28.84 23.57 23.23
N ALA A 180 -27.57 23.29 23.49
CA ALA A 180 -27.07 23.02 24.84
C ALA A 180 -26.04 24.11 25.16
#